data_AF-A0A1G6SHI2-F1
#
_entry.id   AF-A0A1G6SHI2-F1
#
_cell.length_a   1.000
_cell.length_b   1.000
_cell.length_c   1.000
_cell.angle_alpha   90.00
_cell.angle_beta   90.00
_cell.angle_gamma   90.00
#
_symmetry.space_group_name_H-M   'P 1'
#
loop_
_entity.id
_entity.type
_entity.pdbx_description
1 polymer ?
#
loop_
_entity_poly.entity_id
_entity_poly.type
_entity_poly.pdbx_seq_one_letter_code
_entity_poly.pdbx_strand_id
1 'polypeptide(L)'
;MKDIPQNVPLASVSMLSMGTRLMQLGLDEFQSALGLQIKCIDRDRVAVQRACHALLEARAYDPAAFLQTWQTLVRDYFAASAALCEQSQDLATRSQAAFGALLREAALDFEKACTQVQARAQAAYPAGAVPQAADWMTYLGQFVGGRPDGEAMPQSRSVPASA
;
A
#
# COMPACT_ATOMS: atom_id res chain seq x y z
N MET A 1 -14.31 -21.46 -45.74
CA MET A 1 -13.87 -20.28 -44.97
C MET A 1 -14.77 -20.21 -43.74
N LYS A 2 -14.21 -20.39 -42.54
CA LYS A 2 -14.95 -20.33 -41.27
C LYS A 2 -14.57 -19.02 -40.59
N ASP A 3 -15.59 -18.22 -40.28
CA ASP A 3 -15.48 -16.95 -39.58
C ASP A 3 -14.82 -17.12 -38.21
N ILE A 4 -13.70 -16.42 -38.01
CA ILE A 4 -13.07 -16.25 -36.71
C ILE A 4 -13.70 -15.01 -36.09
N PRO A 5 -14.41 -15.10 -34.95
CA PRO A 5 -14.92 -13.91 -34.29
C PRO A 5 -13.74 -13.08 -33.78
N GLN A 6 -13.48 -11.98 -34.48
CA GLN A 6 -12.61 -10.91 -34.02
C GLN A 6 -13.29 -10.13 -32.89
N ASN A 7 -12.49 -9.75 -31.90
CA ASN A 7 -12.73 -8.67 -30.95
C ASN A 7 -13.76 -8.94 -29.86
N VAL A 8 -13.31 -9.61 -28.80
CA VAL A 8 -13.72 -9.21 -27.44
C VAL A 8 -12.71 -8.14 -26.99
N PRO A 9 -13.10 -6.86 -26.83
CA PRO A 9 -12.22 -5.87 -26.25
C PRO A 9 -12.07 -6.21 -24.77
N LEU A 10 -10.95 -6.81 -24.40
CA LEU A 10 -10.50 -6.88 -23.01
C LEU A 10 -10.20 -5.43 -22.60
N ALA A 11 -11.13 -4.84 -21.84
CA ALA A 11 -10.98 -3.50 -21.30
C ALA A 11 -9.66 -3.43 -20.52
N SER A 12 -8.78 -2.52 -20.93
CA SER A 12 -7.61 -2.14 -20.14
C SER A 12 -8.09 -1.79 -18.73
N VAL A 13 -7.47 -2.37 -17.69
CA VAL A 13 -7.66 -1.95 -16.30
C VAL A 13 -7.39 -0.45 -16.26
N SER A 14 -8.43 0.35 -16.08
CA SER A 14 -8.32 1.81 -16.02
C SER A 14 -7.41 2.16 -14.83
N MET A 15 -6.48 3.11 -15.01
CA MET A 15 -5.65 3.62 -13.92
C MET A 15 -6.48 4.00 -12.68
N LEU A 16 -7.72 4.43 -12.89
CA LEU A 16 -8.68 4.70 -11.84
C LEU A 16 -8.92 3.48 -10.94
N SER A 17 -9.13 2.30 -11.53
CA SER A 17 -9.37 1.05 -10.78
C SER A 17 -8.15 0.54 -10.03
N MET A 18 -6.94 0.74 -10.59
CA MET A 18 -5.68 0.45 -9.90
C MET A 18 -5.48 1.40 -8.70
N GLY A 19 -5.75 2.69 -8.89
CA GLY A 19 -5.72 3.69 -7.83
C GLY A 19 -6.69 3.37 -6.69
N THR A 20 -7.93 2.99 -7.01
CA THR A 20 -8.91 2.55 -5.99
C THR A 20 -8.42 1.33 -5.21
N ARG A 21 -7.84 0.33 -5.89
CA ARG A 21 -7.31 -0.88 -5.22
C ARG A 21 -6.12 -0.57 -4.32
N LEU A 22 -5.21 0.31 -4.75
CA LEU A 22 -4.09 0.77 -3.91
C LEU A 22 -4.58 1.53 -2.68
N MET A 23 -5.57 2.41 -2.85
CA MET A 23 -6.16 3.15 -1.74
C MET A 23 -6.86 2.21 -0.73
N GLN A 24 -7.58 1.21 -1.23
CA GLN A 24 -8.20 0.19 -0.39
C GLN A 24 -7.15 -0.59 0.42
N LEU A 25 -6.07 -1.06 -0.23
CA LEU A 25 -4.96 -1.71 0.48
C LEU A 25 -4.35 -0.80 1.55
N GLY A 26 -4.13 0.47 1.24
CA GLY A 26 -3.62 1.44 2.22
C GLY A 26 -4.54 1.62 3.43
N LEU A 27 -5.86 1.64 3.21
CA LEU A 27 -6.84 1.71 4.30
C LEU A 27 -6.85 0.44 5.16
N ASP A 28 -6.82 -0.73 4.52
CA ASP A 28 -6.81 -2.02 5.22
C ASP A 28 -5.54 -2.17 6.08
N GLU A 29 -4.40 -1.71 5.57
CA GLU A 29 -3.13 -1.65 6.32
C GLU A 29 -3.20 -0.69 7.50
N PHE A 30 -3.75 0.49 7.29
CA PHE A 30 -3.91 1.48 8.36
C PHE A 30 -4.82 0.96 9.48
N GLN A 31 -5.96 0.34 9.13
CA GLN A 31 -6.84 -0.29 10.10
C GLN A 31 -6.15 -1.41 10.87
N SER A 32 -5.36 -2.22 10.18
CA SER A 32 -4.59 -3.31 10.79
C SER A 32 -3.52 -2.79 11.76
N ALA A 33 -2.82 -1.72 11.38
CA ALA A 33 -1.83 -1.06 12.24
C ALA A 33 -2.47 -0.47 13.51
N LEU A 34 -3.63 0.19 13.38
CA LEU A 34 -4.41 0.67 14.53
C LEU A 34 -4.84 -0.49 15.43
N GLY A 35 -5.31 -1.59 14.85
CA GLY A 35 -5.68 -2.80 15.60
C GLY A 35 -4.51 -3.39 16.40
N LEU A 36 -3.30 -3.40 15.83
CA LEU A 36 -2.09 -3.81 16.55
C LEU A 36 -1.74 -2.84 17.68
N GLN A 37 -1.85 -1.53 17.45
CA GLN A 37 -1.56 -0.52 18.46
C GLN A 37 -2.51 -0.65 19.67
N ILE A 38 -3.79 -0.88 19.44
CA ILE A 38 -4.78 -1.12 20.51
C ILE A 38 -4.36 -2.33 21.35
N LYS A 39 -3.96 -3.43 20.71
CA LYS A 39 -3.51 -4.64 21.43
C LYS A 39 -2.26 -4.40 22.26
N CYS A 40 -1.31 -3.61 21.77
CA CYS A 40 -0.12 -3.21 22.54
C CYS A 40 -0.53 -2.43 23.79
N ILE A 41 -1.42 -1.45 23.64
CA ILE A 41 -1.93 -0.63 24.75
C ILE A 41 -2.65 -1.53 25.77
N ASP A 42 -3.49 -2.47 25.32
CA ASP A 42 -4.20 -3.39 26.21
C ASP A 42 -3.24 -4.32 26.96
N ARG A 43 -2.22 -4.86 26.28
CA ARG A 43 -1.15 -5.64 26.93
C ARG A 43 -0.48 -4.83 28.03
N ASP A 44 -0.06 -3.61 27.72
CA ASP A 44 0.65 -2.74 28.66
C ASP A 44 -0.23 -2.38 29.86
N ARG A 45 -1.50 -2.05 29.60
CA ARG A 45 -2.49 -1.81 30.66
C ARG A 45 -2.66 -3.02 31.58
N VAL A 46 -2.84 -4.21 31.03
CA VAL A 46 -3.01 -5.45 31.83
C VAL A 46 -1.74 -5.74 32.63
N ALA A 47 -0.56 -5.54 32.05
CA ALA A 47 0.71 -5.73 32.75
C ALA A 47 0.86 -4.78 33.93
N VAL A 48 0.56 -3.48 33.74
CA VAL A 48 0.58 -2.49 34.82
C VAL A 48 -0.42 -2.83 35.92
N GLN A 49 -1.65 -3.21 35.56
CA GLN A 49 -2.66 -3.59 36.55
C GLN A 49 -2.21 -4.78 37.39
N ARG A 50 -1.64 -5.81 36.77
CA ARG A 50 -1.12 -6.98 37.49
C ARG A 50 0.10 -6.63 38.35
N ALA A 51 0.99 -5.76 37.88
CA ALA A 51 2.12 -5.28 38.67
C ALA A 51 1.66 -4.49 39.89
N CYS A 52 0.68 -3.59 39.74
CA CYS A 52 0.07 -2.87 40.85
C CYS A 52 -0.58 -3.82 41.86
N HIS A 53 -1.31 -4.84 41.39
CA HIS A 53 -1.92 -5.84 42.25
C HIS A 53 -0.86 -6.63 43.03
N ALA A 54 0.19 -7.10 42.35
CA ALA A 54 1.30 -7.79 42.98
C ALA A 54 2.02 -6.93 44.04
N LEU A 55 2.16 -5.63 43.80
CA LEU A 55 2.75 -4.69 44.76
C LEU A 55 1.86 -4.47 45.99
N LEU A 56 0.53 -4.44 45.82
CA LEU A 56 -0.42 -4.29 46.93
C LEU A 56 -0.52 -5.57 47.77
N GLU A 57 -0.40 -6.74 47.14
CA GLU A 57 -0.46 -8.04 47.82
C GLU A 57 0.87 -8.47 48.45
N ALA A 58 1.99 -7.87 48.02
CA ALA A 58 3.31 -8.15 48.57
C ALA A 58 3.36 -7.81 50.06
N ARG A 59 3.40 -8.85 50.91
CA ARG A 59 3.66 -8.68 52.34
C ARG A 59 5.11 -8.21 52.53
N ALA A 60 5.31 -7.23 53.42
CA ALA A 60 6.60 -6.61 53.70
C ALA A 60 7.74 -7.56 54.14
N TYR A 61 7.45 -8.85 54.39
CA TYR A 61 8.41 -9.83 54.89
C TYR A 61 8.61 -11.06 53.99
N ASP A 62 8.06 -11.09 52.76
CA ASP A 62 8.27 -12.20 51.81
C ASP A 62 8.87 -11.72 50.47
N PRO A 63 10.19 -11.43 50.44
CA PRO A 63 10.87 -11.00 49.23
C PRO A 63 10.94 -12.10 48.16
N ALA A 64 10.85 -13.38 48.54
CA ALA A 64 10.91 -14.50 47.60
C ALA A 64 9.62 -14.61 46.79
N ALA A 65 8.45 -14.49 47.44
CA ALA A 65 7.16 -14.46 46.75
C ALA A 65 7.02 -13.24 45.83
N PHE A 66 7.51 -12.08 46.26
CA PHE A 66 7.56 -10.89 45.40
C PHE A 66 8.42 -11.13 44.14
N LEU A 67 9.64 -11.65 44.31
CA LEU A 67 10.55 -11.93 43.19
C LEU A 67 9.95 -12.93 42.19
N GLN A 68 9.32 -14.01 42.67
CA GLN A 68 8.65 -14.98 41.80
C GLN A 68 7.48 -14.36 41.03
N THR A 69 6.69 -13.52 41.69
CA THR A 69 5.58 -12.81 41.06
C THR A 69 6.11 -11.86 39.97
N TRP A 70 7.16 -11.11 40.27
CA TRP A 70 7.82 -10.23 39.30
C TRP A 70 8.36 -10.98 38.09
N GLN A 71 9.08 -12.08 38.30
CA GLN A 71 9.59 -12.93 37.22
C GLN A 71 8.48 -13.46 36.32
N THR A 72 7.36 -13.87 36.93
CA THR A 72 6.17 -14.33 36.20
C THR A 72 5.58 -13.22 35.34
N LEU A 73 5.39 -12.03 35.90
CA LEU A 73 4.87 -10.87 35.17
C LEU A 73 5.75 -10.50 33.98
N VAL A 74 7.07 -10.46 34.18
CA VAL A 74 8.04 -10.13 33.13
C VAL A 74 8.02 -11.18 32.02
N ARG A 75 8.01 -12.47 32.38
CA ARG A 75 7.93 -13.56 31.40
C ARG A 75 6.65 -13.46 30.56
N ASP A 76 5.51 -13.28 31.22
CA ASP A 76 4.21 -13.21 30.55
C ASP A 76 4.13 -11.96 29.64
N TYR A 77 4.72 -10.85 30.06
CA TYR A 77 4.84 -9.64 29.23
C TYR A 77 5.66 -9.87 27.97
N PHE A 78 6.82 -10.53 28.09
CA PHE A 78 7.65 -10.86 26.94
C PHE A 78 6.97 -11.86 26.00
N ALA A 79 6.29 -12.88 26.53
CA ALA A 79 5.53 -13.83 25.72
C ALA A 79 4.42 -13.12 24.93
N ALA A 80 3.64 -12.24 25.57
CA ALA A 80 2.62 -11.45 24.88
C ALA A 80 3.22 -10.51 23.82
N SER A 81 4.38 -9.92 24.10
CA SER A 81 5.08 -9.04 23.17
C SER A 81 5.61 -9.80 21.94
N ALA A 82 6.15 -11.01 22.14
CA ALA A 82 6.60 -11.87 21.06
C ALA A 82 5.43 -12.26 20.15
N ALA A 83 4.29 -12.66 20.72
CA ALA A 83 3.09 -12.98 19.95
C ALA A 83 2.57 -11.80 19.12
N LEU A 84 2.60 -10.58 19.66
CA LEU A 84 2.26 -9.37 18.90
C LEU A 84 3.28 -9.08 17.79
N CYS A 85 4.56 -9.32 18.03
CA CYS A 85 5.61 -9.18 17.02
C CYS A 85 5.40 -10.18 15.86
N GLU A 86 5.17 -11.45 16.15
CA GLU A 86 4.85 -12.48 15.14
C GLU A 86 3.59 -12.10 14.35
N GLN A 87 2.55 -11.63 15.03
CA GLN A 87 1.34 -11.14 14.36
C GLN A 87 1.64 -9.96 13.42
N SER A 88 2.50 -9.03 13.83
CA SER A 88 2.87 -7.89 12.98
C SER A 88 3.67 -8.31 11.74
N GLN A 89 4.54 -9.33 11.88
CA GLN A 89 5.31 -9.88 10.76
C GLN A 89 4.42 -10.61 9.76
N ASP A 90 3.46 -11.40 10.22
CA ASP A 90 2.49 -12.06 9.36
C ASP A 90 1.66 -11.02 8.56
N LEU A 91 1.22 -9.96 9.25
CA LEU A 91 0.48 -8.88 8.61
C LEU A 91 1.31 -8.17 7.53
N ALA A 92 2.56 -7.79 7.86
CA ALA A 92 3.48 -7.17 6.92
C ALA A 92 3.77 -8.07 5.71
N THR A 93 3.90 -9.38 5.92
CA THR A 93 4.13 -10.35 4.84
C THR A 93 2.93 -10.42 3.90
N ARG A 94 1.71 -10.48 4.44
CA ARG A 94 0.46 -10.48 3.66
C ARG A 94 0.28 -9.18 2.88
N SER A 95 0.56 -8.04 3.52
CA SER A 95 0.57 -6.71 2.90
C SER A 95 1.52 -6.66 1.72
N GLN A 96 2.79 -7.05 1.93
CA GLN A 96 3.82 -7.07 0.90
C GLN A 96 3.40 -7.97 -0.28
N ALA A 97 2.82 -9.14 -0.01
CA ALA A 97 2.33 -10.03 -1.05
C ALA A 97 1.18 -9.39 -1.86
N ALA A 98 0.25 -8.71 -1.19
CA ALA A 98 -0.88 -8.04 -1.84
C ALA A 98 -0.42 -6.85 -2.72
N PHE A 99 0.45 -5.98 -2.21
CA PHE A 99 1.04 -4.90 -2.98
C PHE A 99 1.87 -5.43 -4.16
N GLY A 100 2.69 -6.47 -3.93
CA GLY A 100 3.50 -7.09 -4.97
C GLY A 100 2.65 -7.73 -6.08
N ALA A 101 1.52 -8.35 -5.74
CA ALA A 101 0.59 -8.89 -6.72
C ALA A 101 -0.02 -7.78 -7.60
N LEU A 102 -0.44 -6.67 -6.97
CA LEU A 102 -1.01 -5.52 -7.69
C LEU A 102 0.01 -4.87 -8.63
N LEU A 103 1.25 -4.67 -8.18
CA LEU A 103 2.33 -4.14 -9.02
C LEU A 103 2.65 -5.05 -10.21
N ARG A 104 2.66 -6.37 -9.99
CA ARG A 104 2.87 -7.34 -11.07
C ARG A 104 1.74 -7.27 -12.11
N GLU A 105 0.49 -7.20 -11.66
CA GLU A 105 -0.67 -7.05 -12.54
C GLU A 105 -0.56 -5.75 -13.38
N ALA A 106 -0.21 -4.64 -12.75
CA ALA A 106 0.00 -3.36 -13.41
C ALA A 106 1.11 -3.42 -14.48
N ALA A 107 2.23 -4.09 -14.17
CA ALA A 107 3.34 -4.25 -15.11
C ALA A 107 2.94 -5.09 -16.33
N LEU A 108 2.21 -6.20 -16.12
CA LEU A 108 1.72 -7.05 -17.21
C LEU A 108 0.71 -6.31 -18.10
N ASP A 109 -0.16 -5.50 -17.51
CA ASP A 109 -1.14 -4.73 -18.28
C ASP A 109 -0.49 -3.58 -19.05
N PHE A 110 0.56 -2.95 -18.49
CA PHE A 110 1.37 -1.99 -19.21
C PHE A 110 2.08 -2.63 -20.41
N GLU A 111 2.69 -3.80 -20.24
CA GLU A 111 3.34 -4.55 -21.32
C GLU A 111 2.35 -4.91 -22.44
N LYS A 112 1.14 -5.38 -22.08
CA LYS A 112 0.06 -5.61 -23.05
C LYS A 112 -0.36 -4.36 -23.80
N ALA A 113 -0.47 -3.22 -23.10
CA ALA A 113 -0.81 -1.95 -23.75
C ALA A 113 0.28 -1.53 -24.75
N CYS A 114 1.56 -1.64 -24.38
CA CYS A 114 2.69 -1.34 -25.25
C CYS A 114 2.72 -2.24 -26.50
N THR A 115 2.55 -3.56 -26.33
CA THR A 115 2.54 -4.51 -27.45
C THR A 115 1.36 -4.26 -28.40
N GLN A 116 0.19 -3.90 -27.90
CA GLN A 116 -0.97 -3.53 -28.73
C GLN A 116 -0.72 -2.24 -29.53
N VAL A 117 -0.10 -1.22 -28.91
CA VAL A 117 0.27 0.02 -29.60
C VAL A 117 1.28 -0.26 -30.71
N GLN A 118 2.29 -1.08 -30.43
CA GLN A 118 3.29 -1.48 -31.42
C GLN A 118 2.68 -2.28 -32.58
N ALA A 119 1.76 -3.21 -32.29
CA ALA A 119 1.06 -3.99 -33.31
C ALA A 119 0.17 -3.10 -34.21
N ARG A 120 -0.52 -2.11 -33.64
CA ARG A 120 -1.30 -1.13 -34.41
C ARG A 120 -0.41 -0.23 -35.26
N ALA A 121 0.73 0.20 -34.72
CA ALA A 121 1.71 0.98 -35.48
C ALA A 121 2.26 0.18 -36.68
N GLN A 122 2.57 -1.10 -36.50
CA GLN A 122 3.04 -1.97 -37.58
C GLN A 122 1.97 -2.26 -38.64
N ALA A 123 0.70 -2.42 -38.23
CA ALA A 123 -0.41 -2.63 -39.16
C ALA A 123 -0.78 -1.39 -39.99
N ALA A 124 -0.41 -0.19 -39.53
CA ALA A 124 -0.70 1.07 -40.21
C ALA A 124 0.32 1.43 -41.32
N TYR A 125 1.47 0.74 -41.39
CA TYR A 125 2.50 0.99 -42.40
C TYR A 125 2.48 -0.07 -43.52
N PRO A 126 2.41 0.34 -44.81
CA PRO A 126 2.58 -0.60 -45.93
C PRO A 126 4.01 -1.15 -45.95
N ALA A 127 4.17 -2.39 -46.40
CA ALA A 127 5.46 -3.08 -46.50
C ALA A 127 6.46 -2.24 -47.31
N GLY A 128 7.44 -1.63 -46.62
CA GLY A 128 8.51 -0.82 -47.22
C GLY A 128 8.70 0.58 -46.60
N ALA A 129 7.76 1.07 -45.78
CA ALA A 129 7.94 2.34 -45.06
C ALA A 129 8.61 2.12 -43.69
N VAL A 130 9.78 2.72 -43.47
CA VAL A 130 10.47 2.70 -42.17
C VAL A 130 9.63 3.48 -41.16
N PRO A 131 9.36 2.94 -39.95
CA PRO A 131 8.56 3.66 -38.95
C PRO A 131 9.31 4.92 -38.50
N GLN A 132 8.69 6.08 -38.61
CA GLN A 132 9.18 7.28 -37.93
C GLN A 132 9.08 7.00 -36.43
N ALA A 133 10.20 7.08 -35.72
CA ALA A 133 10.26 6.77 -34.29
C ALA A 133 9.14 7.52 -33.55
N ALA A 134 8.16 6.78 -33.06
CA ALA A 134 7.04 7.36 -32.33
C ALA A 134 7.60 8.06 -31.09
N ASP A 135 7.32 9.35 -30.98
CA ASP A 135 7.75 10.17 -29.85
C ASP A 135 6.97 9.76 -28.59
N TRP A 136 7.51 8.77 -27.90
CA TRP A 136 6.95 8.14 -26.71
C TRP A 136 6.67 9.15 -25.58
N MET A 137 7.38 10.29 -25.57
CA MET A 137 7.18 11.39 -24.64
C MET A 137 5.82 12.07 -24.82
N THR A 138 5.37 12.27 -26.07
CA THR A 138 4.05 12.83 -26.36
C THR A 138 2.92 11.91 -25.87
N TYR A 139 3.15 10.59 -25.87
CA TYR A 139 2.17 9.61 -25.41
C TYR A 139 2.15 9.47 -23.87
N LEU A 140 3.32 9.51 -23.21
CA LEU A 140 3.37 9.57 -21.73
C LEU A 140 2.76 10.86 -21.19
N GLY A 141 2.83 11.97 -21.93
CA GLY A 141 2.13 13.21 -21.58
C GLY A 141 0.61 13.02 -21.40
N GLN A 142 -0.01 12.11 -22.17
CA GLN A 142 -1.44 11.78 -22.03
C GLN A 142 -1.73 10.93 -20.78
N PHE A 143 -0.74 10.21 -20.26
CA PHE A 143 -0.86 9.41 -19.05
C PHE A 143 -0.52 10.18 -17.77
N VAL A 144 0.34 11.20 -17.84
CA VAL A 144 0.78 12.02 -16.68
C VAL A 144 -0.05 13.32 -16.53
N GLY A 145 -0.76 13.74 -17.58
CA GLY A 145 -1.53 14.99 -17.62
C GLY A 145 -2.83 15.03 -16.80
N GLY A 146 -3.27 13.92 -16.23
CA GLY A 146 -4.45 13.85 -15.35
C GLY A 146 -4.13 14.27 -13.92
N ARG A 147 -3.56 15.46 -13.71
CA ARG A 147 -3.44 16.03 -12.36
C ARG A 147 -4.85 16.42 -11.92
N PRO A 148 -5.39 15.91 -10.80
CA PRO A 148 -6.66 16.41 -10.30
C PRO A 148 -6.48 17.91 -10.01
N ASP A 149 -7.37 18.74 -10.57
CA ASP A 149 -7.47 20.17 -10.26
C ASP A 149 -7.74 20.32 -8.76
N GLY A 150 -6.65 20.37 -8.00
CA GLY A 150 -6.60 20.39 -6.56
C GLY A 150 -5.44 21.27 -6.13
N GLU A 151 -5.74 22.57 -6.11
CA GLU A 151 -5.13 23.61 -5.29
C GLU A 151 -3.86 24.35 -5.77
N ALA A 152 -4.11 25.67 -5.91
CA ALA A 152 -3.24 26.82 -5.65
C ALA A 152 -2.07 27.09 -6.59
N MET A 153 -2.36 27.71 -7.74
CA MET A 153 -1.40 28.63 -8.34
C MET A 153 -1.53 30.01 -7.67
N PRO A 154 -0.47 30.58 -7.06
CA PRO A 154 -0.52 31.96 -6.60
C PRO A 154 -0.65 32.88 -7.82
N GLN A 155 -1.72 33.65 -7.88
CA GLN A 155 -1.87 34.72 -8.85
C GLN A 155 -0.76 35.76 -8.62
N SER A 156 0.32 35.67 -9.38
CA SER A 156 1.19 36.82 -9.61
C SER A 156 0.38 37.84 -10.41
N ARG A 157 -0.30 38.73 -9.67
CA ARG A 157 -0.94 39.94 -10.15
C ARG A 157 0.13 40.78 -10.86
N SER A 158 0.17 40.72 -12.19
CA SER A 158 0.92 41.66 -13.02
C SER A 158 0.27 43.04 -12.86
N VAL A 159 0.96 43.95 -12.17
CA VAL A 159 0.61 45.37 -12.17
C VAL A 159 0.96 45.92 -13.56
N PRO A 160 0.03 46.54 -14.31
CA PRO A 160 0.39 47.23 -15.54
C PRO A 160 1.18 48.50 -15.20
N ALA A 161 2.35 48.65 -15.81
CA ALA A 161 3.08 49.91 -15.84
C ALA A 161 2.28 50.90 -16.71
N SER A 162 1.80 51.97 -16.08
CA SER A 162 1.25 53.13 -16.76
C SER A 162 2.28 54.24 -16.80
N ALA A 163 2.46 54.78 -18.02
CA ALA A 163 3.10 56.03 -18.43
C ALA A 163 4.62 56.19 -18.20
#